data_AF-U6F6H7-F1
#
_entry.id   AF-U6F6H7-F1
#
_cell.length_a   1.000
_cell.length_b   1.000
_cell.length_c   1.000
_cell.angle_alpha   90.00
_cell.angle_beta   90.00
_cell.angle_gamma   90.00
#
_symmetry.space_group_name_H-M   'P 1'
#
loop_
_entity.id
_entity.type
_entity.pdbx_description
1 polymer ?
#
loop_
_entity_poly.entity_id
_entity_poly.type
_entity_poly.pdbx_seq_one_letter_code
_entity_poly.pdbx_strand_id
1 'polypeptide(L)'
;MDVFHLNKKIKDRLYFAPELQGELIYALEFKYDRNLVNIILDTAESKLIDELDTPQNHEHLARLHSYINRRWDDIKPFKMRNLKVTKAIGSCERQSP
;
A
#
# COMPACT_ATOMS: atom_id res chain seq x y z
N MET A 1 5.60 8.71 -5.43
CA MET A 1 5.03 8.50 -4.09
C MET A 1 5.98 7.62 -3.32
N ASP A 2 6.23 7.95 -2.06
CA ASP A 2 7.22 7.26 -1.24
C ASP A 2 6.53 6.22 -0.33
N VAL A 3 7.10 5.02 -0.27
CA VAL A 3 6.55 3.85 0.45
C VAL A 3 6.33 4.16 1.92
N PHE A 4 7.26 4.90 2.53
CA PHE A 4 7.16 5.24 3.95
C PHE A 4 5.95 6.15 4.21
N HIS A 5 5.68 7.12 3.32
CA HIS A 5 4.50 7.99 3.45
C HIS A 5 3.18 7.23 3.26
N LEU A 6 3.13 6.26 2.36
CA LEU A 6 1.97 5.39 2.20
C LEU A 6 1.73 4.57 3.47
N ASN A 7 2.77 3.91 3.97
CA ASN A 7 2.67 3.01 5.12
C ASN A 7 2.30 3.78 6.39
N LYS A 8 2.89 4.96 6.60
CA LYS A 8 2.50 5.85 7.69
C LYS A 8 1.03 6.26 7.59
N LYS A 9 0.57 6.66 6.40
CA LYS A 9 -0.83 7.04 6.18
C LYS A 9 -1.80 5.88 6.41
N ILE A 10 -1.46 4.66 6.00
CA ILE A 10 -2.26 3.46 6.30
C ILE A 10 -2.36 3.26 7.81
N LYS A 11 -1.23 3.28 8.53
CA LYS A 11 -1.21 3.12 9.99
C LYS A 11 -2.02 4.20 10.73
N ASP A 12 -1.90 5.47 10.30
CA ASP A 12 -2.63 6.61 10.89
C ASP A 12 -4.14 6.56 10.60
N ARG A 13 -4.54 6.07 9.42
CA ARG A 13 -5.96 6.06 8.99
C ARG A 13 -6.69 4.77 9.30
N LEU A 14 -5.98 3.67 9.51
CA LEU A 14 -6.52 2.36 9.82
C LEU A 14 -6.11 1.90 11.23
N TYR A 15 -5.90 2.85 12.16
CA TYR A 15 -5.42 2.55 13.51
C TYR A 15 -6.40 1.68 14.31
N PHE A 16 -7.71 1.76 14.00
CA PHE A 16 -8.77 0.99 14.65
C PHE A 16 -8.82 -0.49 14.20
N ALA A 17 -8.11 -0.85 13.12
CA ALA A 17 -8.02 -2.21 12.61
C ALA A 17 -6.54 -2.56 12.33
N PRO A 18 -5.69 -2.66 13.36
CA PRO A 18 -4.25 -2.86 13.21
C PRO A 18 -3.88 -4.15 12.47
N GLU A 19 -4.71 -5.19 12.57
CA GLU A 19 -4.52 -6.45 11.85
C GLU A 19 -4.61 -6.28 10.33
N LEU A 20 -5.48 -5.38 9.84
CA LEU A 20 -5.69 -5.14 8.42
C LEU A 20 -4.61 -4.25 7.79
N GLN A 21 -3.81 -3.54 8.61
CA GLN A 21 -2.78 -2.63 8.12
C GLN A 21 -1.70 -3.37 7.33
N GLY A 22 -1.22 -4.49 7.86
CA GLY A 22 -0.21 -5.32 7.19
C GLY A 22 -0.72 -5.92 5.90
N GLU A 23 -1.97 -6.38 5.90
CA GLU A 23 -2.64 -6.94 4.72
C GLU A 23 -2.81 -5.88 3.63
N LEU A 24 -3.25 -4.67 3.98
CA LEU A 24 -3.43 -3.57 3.03
C LEU A 24 -2.09 -3.12 2.44
N ILE A 25 -1.04 -3.02 3.26
CA ILE A 25 0.32 -2.73 2.80
C ILE A 25 0.78 -3.82 1.83
N TYR A 26 0.59 -5.09 2.17
CA TYR A 26 0.96 -6.21 1.32
C TYR A 26 0.22 -6.18 -0.04
N ALA A 27 -1.09 -5.93 -0.01
CA ALA A 27 -1.93 -5.84 -1.19
C ALA A 27 -1.49 -4.70 -2.13
N LEU A 28 -1.13 -3.54 -1.58
CA LEU A 28 -0.70 -2.37 -2.36
C LEU A 28 0.73 -2.49 -2.88
N GLU A 29 1.67 -2.92 -2.03
CA GLU A 29 3.11 -2.85 -2.33
C GLU A 29 3.67 -4.10 -3.03
N PHE A 30 3.03 -5.26 -2.85
CA PHE A 30 3.57 -6.53 -3.35
C PHE A 30 2.66 -7.19 -4.37
N LYS A 31 1.34 -7.20 -4.13
CA LYS A 31 0.37 -7.76 -5.07
C LYS A 31 -0.07 -6.76 -6.12
N TYR A 32 -0.16 -5.49 -5.72
CA TYR A 32 -0.79 -4.42 -6.50
C TYR A 32 -2.17 -4.87 -7.05
N ASP A 33 -2.96 -5.47 -6.17
CA ASP A 33 -4.24 -6.10 -6.50
C ASP A 33 -5.39 -5.23 -5.98
N ARG A 34 -6.15 -4.65 -6.91
CA ARG A 34 -7.23 -3.73 -6.60
C ARG A 34 -8.41 -4.40 -5.91
N ASN A 35 -8.70 -5.65 -6.28
CA ASN A 35 -9.80 -6.39 -5.68
C ASN A 35 -9.45 -6.77 -4.24
N LEU A 36 -8.23 -7.25 -4.00
CA LEU A 36 -7.77 -7.54 -2.66
C LEU A 36 -7.78 -6.29 -1.77
N VAL A 37 -7.35 -5.14 -2.30
CA VAL A 37 -7.41 -3.85 -1.59
C VAL A 37 -8.86 -3.50 -1.21
N ASN A 38 -9.81 -3.62 -2.13
CA ASN A 38 -11.22 -3.32 -1.83
C ASN A 38 -11.78 -4.26 -0.76
N ILE A 39 -11.52 -5.56 -0.85
CA ILE A 39 -11.97 -6.55 0.15
C ILE A 39 -11.46 -6.17 1.56
N ILE A 40 -10.20 -5.74 1.68
CA ILE A 40 -9.63 -5.33 2.97
C ILE A 40 -10.31 -4.05 3.48
N LEU A 41 -10.60 -3.08 2.60
CA LEU A 41 -11.29 -1.84 2.98
C LEU A 41 -12.75 -2.09 3.37
N ASP A 42 -13.46 -2.98 2.67
CA ASP A 42 -14.83 -3.41 3.01
C ASP A 42 -14.86 -4.15 4.35
N THR A 43 -13.83 -4.96 4.62
CA THR A 43 -13.65 -5.64 5.91
C THR A 43 -13.40 -4.62 7.02
N ALA A 44 -12.61 -3.57 6.75
CA ALA A 44 -12.40 -2.47 7.69
C ALA A 44 -13.68 -1.69 7.95
N GLU A 45 -14.51 -1.45 6.93
CA GLU A 45 -15.82 -0.80 7.07
C GLU A 45 -16.76 -1.63 7.95
N SER A 46 -16.79 -2.94 7.76
CA SER A 46 -17.61 -3.87 8.55
C SER A 46 -17.24 -3.89 10.05
N LYS A 47 -16.04 -3.41 10.41
CA LYS A 47 -15.60 -3.27 11.81
C LYS A 47 -16.07 -1.98 12.47
N LEU A 48 -16.61 -1.02 11.72
CA LEU A 48 -17.11 0.26 12.24
C LEU A 48 -18.50 0.09 12.87
N ILE A 49 -18.54 -0.68 13.95
CA ILE A 49 -19.73 -0.97 14.75
C ILE A 49 -19.44 -0.66 16.23
N ASP A 50 -20.48 -0.52 17.03
CA ASP A 50 -20.40 -0.28 18.48
C ASP A 50 -19.43 0.86 18.84
N GLU A 51 -18.37 0.57 19.62
CA GLU A 51 -17.36 1.54 20.06
C GLU A 51 -16.51 2.11 18.92
N LEU A 52 -16.46 1.43 17.77
CA LEU A 52 -15.71 1.86 16.60
C LEU A 52 -16.56 2.66 15.60
N ASP A 53 -17.89 2.67 15.74
CA ASP A 53 -18.82 3.45 14.93
C ASP A 53 -18.76 4.94 15.30
N THR A 54 -17.64 5.56 14.94
CA THR A 54 -17.39 6.98 15.19
C THR A 54 -17.26 7.73 13.87
N PRO A 55 -17.78 8.97 13.78
CA PRO A 55 -17.62 9.80 12.58
C PRO A 55 -16.16 9.96 12.17
N GLN A 56 -15.25 9.95 13.14
CA GLN A 56 -13.82 10.04 12.89
C GLN A 56 -13.30 8.80 12.16
N ASN A 57 -13.63 7.59 12.61
CA ASN A 57 -13.18 6.36 11.97
C ASN A 57 -13.74 6.22 10.54
N HIS A 58 -15.02 6.57 10.33
CA HIS A 58 -15.62 6.64 9.00
C HIS A 58 -14.88 7.63 8.10
N GLU A 59 -14.56 8.83 8.60
CA GLU A 59 -13.81 9.82 7.84
C GLU A 59 -12.39 9.33 7.51
N HIS A 60 -11.72 8.69 8.47
CA HIS A 60 -10.40 8.11 8.29
C HIS A 60 -10.41 7.05 7.17
N LEU A 61 -11.38 6.14 7.18
CA LEU A 61 -11.54 5.09 6.16
C LEU A 61 -11.89 5.69 4.79
N ALA A 62 -12.86 6.60 4.71
CA ALA A 62 -13.26 7.26 3.47
C ALA A 62 -12.09 8.04 2.84
N ARG A 63 -11.29 8.73 3.65
CA ARG A 63 -10.08 9.44 3.21
C ARG A 63 -9.01 8.49 2.70
N LEU A 64 -8.83 7.34 3.36
CA LEU A 64 -7.89 6.31 2.92
C LEU A 64 -8.31 5.72 1.56
N HIS A 65 -9.58 5.35 1.42
CA HIS A 65 -10.15 4.83 0.18
C HIS A 65 -10.00 5.84 -0.98
N SER A 66 -10.39 7.09 -0.75
CA SER A 66 -10.25 8.18 -1.74
C SER A 66 -8.79 8.41 -2.15
N TYR A 67 -7.86 8.38 -1.18
CA TYR A 67 -6.43 8.53 -1.44
C TYR A 67 -5.88 7.40 -2.32
N ILE A 68 -6.16 6.14 -1.97
CA ILE A 68 -5.70 4.97 -2.73
C ILE A 68 -6.27 5.00 -4.15
N ASN A 69 -7.56 5.31 -4.29
CA ASN A 69 -8.22 5.38 -5.60
C ASN A 69 -7.58 6.46 -6.51
N ARG A 70 -7.33 7.66 -5.97
CA ARG A 70 -6.71 8.78 -6.72
C ARG A 70 -5.24 8.54 -7.04
N ARG A 71 -4.53 7.80 -6.20
CA ARG A 71 -3.08 7.57 -6.29
C ARG A 71 -2.73 6.17 -6.78
N TRP A 72 -3.68 5.42 -7.34
CA TRP A 72 -3.47 4.03 -7.73
C TRP A 72 -2.20 3.86 -8.57
N ASP A 73 -2.10 4.57 -9.70
CA ASP A 73 -0.93 4.52 -10.59
C ASP A 73 0.37 5.03 -9.93
N ASP A 74 0.25 5.96 -8.98
CA ASP A 74 1.38 6.49 -8.19
C ASP A 74 1.88 5.50 -7.14
N ILE A 75 1.02 4.61 -6.64
CA ILE A 75 1.33 3.56 -5.66
C ILE A 75 2.05 2.38 -6.31
N LYS A 76 1.83 2.16 -7.62
CA LYS A 76 2.38 1.01 -8.36
C LYS A 76 3.81 0.68 -7.94
N PRO A 77 4.10 -0.53 -7.42
CA PRO A 77 5.42 -0.86 -6.91
C PRO A 77 6.49 -0.69 -7.98
N PHE A 78 7.64 -0.13 -7.61
CA PHE A 78 8.76 0.07 -8.54
C PHE A 78 9.21 -1.23 -9.22
N LYS A 79 9.11 -2.37 -8.53
CA LYS A 79 9.44 -3.70 -9.08
C LYS A 79 8.47 -4.18 -10.17
N MET A 80 7.25 -3.62 -10.20
CA MET A 80 6.20 -3.91 -11.19
C MET A 80 6.04 -2.80 -12.23
N ARG A 81 6.62 -1.61 -11.98
CA ARG A 81 6.88 -0.65 -13.05
C ARG A 81 7.94 -1.31 -13.91
N ASN A 82 7.64 -1.51 -15.18
CA ASN A 82 8.48 -2.17 -16.15
C ASN A 82 9.79 -1.37 -16.35
N LEU A 83 10.69 -1.41 -15.37
CA LEU A 83 12.08 -1.08 -15.56
C LEU A 83 12.57 -2.16 -16.51
N LYS A 84 12.67 -1.81 -17.80
CA LYS A 84 13.67 -2.46 -18.64
C LYS A 84 14.93 -2.41 -17.80
N VAL A 85 15.30 -3.55 -17.22
CA VAL A 85 16.64 -3.76 -16.71
C VAL A 85 17.49 -3.62 -17.98
N THR A 86 17.92 -2.40 -18.27
CA THR A 86 19.08 -2.21 -19.10
C THR A 86 20.16 -2.95 -18.33
N LYS A 87 20.55 -4.13 -18.87
CA LYS A 87 21.70 -4.90 -18.42
C LYS A 87 22.75 -3.92 -17.93
N ALA A 88 23.04 -3.93 -16.64
CA ALA A 88 24.30 -3.41 -16.17
C ALA A 88 25.37 -4.35 -16.75
N ILE A 89 25.86 -3.99 -17.93
CA ILE A 89 27.19 -4.35 -18.39
C ILE A 89 28.12 -3.76 -17.34
N GLY A 90 28.60 -4.61 -16.44
CA GLY A 90 29.69 -4.33 -15.52
C GLY A 90 30.77 -5.34 -15.78
N SER A 91 31.65 -4.96 -16.71
CA SER A 91 32.76 -5.71 -17.28
C SER A 91 33.55 -6.56 -16.28
N CYS A 92 33.86 -7.79 -16.69
CA CYS A 92 35.01 -8.52 -16.18
C CYS A 92 36.25 -7.62 -16.29
N GLU A 93 36.95 -7.36 -15.20
CA GLU A 93 38.39 -7.01 -15.21
C GLU A 93 38.98 -6.97 -13.79
N ARG A 94 39.87 -7.93 -13.52
CA ARG A 94 41.19 -7.81 -12.85
C ARG A 94 41.69 -9.22 -12.51
N GLN A 95 42.46 -9.84 -13.40
CA GLN A 95 43.94 -9.85 -13.44
C GLN A 95 44.57 -10.56 -12.25
N SER A 96 45.07 -11.77 -12.52
CA SER A 96 46.20 -12.39 -11.84
C SER A 96 47.46 -11.55 -12.02
N PRO A 97 48.30 -11.51 -10.99
CA PRO A 97 49.69 -11.94 -11.14
C PRO A 97 49.95 -13.23 -10.37
#